data_AF-A0A9D5FYQ5-F1
#
_entry.id   AF-A0A9D5FYQ5-F1
#
_cell.length_a   1.000
_cell.length_b   1.000
_cell.length_c   1.000
_cell.angle_alpha   90.00
_cell.angle_beta   90.00
_cell.angle_gamma   90.00
#
_symmetry.space_group_name_H-M   'P 1'
#
loop_
_entity.id
_entity.type
_entity.pdbx_description
1 polymer ?
#
loop_
_entity_poly.entity_id
_entity_poly.type
_entity_poly.pdbx_seq_one_letter_code
_entity_poly.pdbx_strand_id
1 'polypeptide(L)'
;MIKIRIADEERQIDTADTQWINQQINRRREEGHAVCVRVIIHEGGLDMVLSSANCGTNGGGGRLPRPQEEKVFDLWDQRGLNSTSFTGGNLVAFLHQIKHFL
;
A
#
# COMPACT_ATOMS: atom_id res chain seq x y z
N MET A 1 6.15 -7.24 10.87
CA MET A 1 6.86 -6.21 10.09
C MET A 1 6.03 -5.80 8.88
N ILE A 2 5.89 -4.49 8.70
CA ILE A 2 5.18 -3.91 7.55
C ILE A 2 6.11 -2.96 6.81
N LYS A 3 6.22 -3.15 5.49
CA LYS A 3 7.08 -2.38 4.60
C LYS A 3 6.26 -1.72 3.50
N ILE A 4 6.62 -0.49 3.17
CA ILE A 4 6.00 0.31 2.12
C ILE A 4 7.08 0.61 1.11
N ARG A 5 6.87 0.12 -0.12
CA ARG A 5 7.71 0.40 -1.26
C ARG A 5 6.97 1.33 -2.21
N ILE A 6 7.53 2.50 -2.48
CA ILE A 6 7.03 3.44 -3.46
C ILE A 6 8.09 3.55 -4.56
N ALA A 7 7.80 2.92 -5.68
CA ALA A 7 8.76 2.68 -6.76
C ALA A 7 10.06 1.98 -6.28
N ASP A 8 11.17 2.71 -6.19
CA ASP A 8 12.49 2.17 -5.85
C ASP A 8 12.88 2.40 -4.39
N GLU A 9 12.09 3.20 -3.67
CA GLU A 9 12.31 3.53 -2.27
C GLU A 9 11.45 2.64 -1.37
N GLU A 10 12.03 2.11 -0.30
CA GLU A 10 11.35 1.27 0.69
C GLU A 10 11.54 1.83 2.10
N ARG A 11 10.46 1.89 2.87
CA ARG A 11 10.49 2.22 4.30
C ARG A 11 9.61 1.30 5.11
N GLN A 12 9.96 1.14 6.38
CA GLN A 12 9.08 0.49 7.35
C GLN A 12 7.92 1.41 7.71
N ILE A 13 6.79 0.83 8.12
CA ILE A 13 5.59 1.60 8.47
C ILE A 13 5.83 2.62 9.58
N ASP A 14 6.81 2.42 10.45
CA ASP A 14 7.17 3.34 11.53
C ASP A 14 7.97 4.55 11.07
N THR A 15 8.60 4.47 9.90
CA THR A 15 9.43 5.53 9.32
C THR A 15 8.85 6.10 8.01
N ALA A 16 7.80 5.48 7.48
CA ALA A 16 7.03 5.93 6.33
C ALA A 16 6.00 6.99 6.77
N ASP A 17 6.49 8.18 7.14
CA ASP A 17 5.65 9.30 7.53
C ASP A 17 4.88 9.91 6.34
N THR A 18 3.87 10.72 6.66
CA THR A 18 3.02 11.42 5.69
C THR A 18 3.82 12.31 4.75
N GLN A 19 4.89 12.95 5.23
CA GLN A 19 5.70 13.86 4.42
C GLN A 19 6.46 13.07 3.35
N TRP A 20 7.12 11.98 3.73
CA TRP A 20 7.83 11.09 2.82
C TRP A 20 6.89 10.48 1.79
N ILE A 21 5.73 9.96 2.21
CA ILE A 21 4.73 9.39 1.29
C ILE A 21 4.29 10.42 0.25
N ASN A 22 3.88 11.60 0.69
CA ASN A 22 3.42 12.65 -0.22
C ASN A 22 4.55 13.12 -1.14
N GLN A 23 5.78 13.23 -0.65
CA GLN A 23 6.93 13.60 -1.45
C GLN A 23 7.19 12.58 -2.57
N GLN A 24 7.22 11.29 -2.25
CA GLN A 24 7.45 10.24 -3.26
C GLN A 24 6.35 10.20 -4.32
N ILE A 25 5.09 10.32 -3.91
CA ILE A 25 3.94 10.26 -4.80
C ILE A 25 3.86 11.52 -5.69
N ASN A 26 4.02 12.71 -5.11
CA ASN A 26 3.92 13.97 -5.85
C ASN A 26 5.07 14.13 -6.83
N ARG A 27 6.31 13.84 -6.41
CA ARG A 27 7.49 13.89 -7.29
C ARG A 27 7.29 13.04 -8.54
N ARG A 28 6.84 11.79 -8.37
CA ARG A 28 6.59 10.88 -9.50
C ARG A 28 5.48 11.39 -10.43
N ARG A 29 4.43 11.98 -9.88
CA ARG A 29 3.34 12.59 -10.68
C ARG A 29 3.81 13.81 -11.46
N GLU A 30 4.63 14.66 -10.85
CA GLU A 30 5.26 15.82 -11.50
C GLU A 30 6.19 15.39 -12.65
N GLU A 31 6.89 14.27 -12.47
CA GLU A 31 7.72 13.63 -13.51
C GLU A 31 6.87 12.90 -14.59
N GLY A 32 5.54 12.87 -14.46
CA GLY A 32 4.64 12.20 -15.40
C GLY A 32 4.64 10.67 -15.31
N HIS A 33 5.21 10.11 -14.26
CA HIS A 33 5.27 8.66 -14.03
C HIS A 33 4.07 8.13 -13.24
N ALA A 34 3.65 6.91 -13.58
CA ALA A 34 2.64 6.20 -12.81
C ALA A 34 3.18 5.82 -11.42
N VAL A 35 2.37 6.05 -10.38
CA VAL A 35 2.80 5.82 -8.99
C VAL A 35 2.50 4.39 -8.57
N CYS A 36 3.51 3.52 -8.60
CA CYS A 36 3.43 2.17 -8.04
C CYS A 36 3.74 2.18 -6.54
N VAL A 37 2.78 1.71 -5.73
CA VAL A 37 2.94 1.48 -4.30
C VAL A 37 2.73 0.01 -4.01
N ARG A 38 3.65 -0.58 -3.26
CA ARG A 38 3.52 -1.94 -2.72
C ARG A 38 3.60 -1.89 -1.21
N VAL A 39 2.65 -2.54 -0.53
CA VAL A 39 2.68 -2.72 0.93
C VAL A 39 2.84 -4.19 1.22
N ILE A 40 3.91 -4.54 1.92
CA ILE A 40 4.28 -5.91 2.27
C ILE A 40 4.03 -6.07 3.77
N ILE A 41 3.18 -7.03 4.13
CA ILE A 41 2.74 -7.28 5.50
C ILE A 41 3.18 -8.68 5.90
N HIS A 42 4.04 -8.76 6.90
CA HIS A 42 4.47 -10.00 7.56
C HIS A 42 4.30 -9.85 9.08
N GLU A 43 3.05 -9.78 9.55
CA GLU A 43 2.70 -9.44 10.94
C GLU A 43 1.31 -9.94 11.34
N GLY A 44 1.08 -10.22 12.62
CA GLY A 44 -0.24 -10.60 13.11
C GLY A 44 -0.81 -11.88 12.48
N GLY A 45 0.07 -12.77 12.01
CA GLY A 45 -0.30 -13.99 11.27
C GLY A 45 -0.63 -13.77 9.80
N LEU A 46 -0.47 -12.55 9.28
CA LEU A 46 -0.62 -12.19 7.86
C LEU A 46 0.70 -12.30 7.12
N ASP A 47 0.63 -12.82 5.90
CA ASP A 47 1.72 -12.86 4.93
C ASP A 47 1.15 -12.50 3.56
N MET A 48 1.19 -11.20 3.23
CA MET A 48 0.53 -10.69 2.02
C MET A 48 1.24 -9.46 1.44
N VAL A 49 1.09 -9.31 0.12
CA VAL A 49 1.61 -8.15 -0.62
C VAL A 49 0.44 -7.48 -1.34
N LEU A 50 0.23 -6.20 -1.02
CA LEU A 50 -0.74 -5.34 -1.69
C LEU A 50 -0.01 -4.49 -2.72
N SER A 51 -0.60 -4.30 -3.89
CA SER A 51 -0.05 -3.48 -4.96
C SER A 51 -1.10 -2.52 -5.49
N SER A 52 -0.75 -1.26 -5.71
CA SER A 52 -1.64 -0.30 -6.37
C SER A 52 -1.79 -0.63 -7.85
N ALA A 53 -2.87 -0.15 -8.48
CA ALA A 53 -3.18 -0.45 -9.88
C ALA A 53 -2.06 -0.08 -10.88
N ASN A 54 -1.23 0.89 -10.53
CA ASN A 54 -0.14 1.39 -11.36
C ASN A 54 1.13 0.51 -11.31
N CYS A 55 1.16 -0.55 -10.50
CA CYS A 55 2.33 -1.41 -10.33
C CYS A 55 2.57 -2.46 -11.42
N GLY A 56 1.70 -2.50 -12.44
CA GLY A 56 1.65 -3.60 -13.41
C GLY A 56 1.04 -4.87 -12.79
N THR A 57 0.66 -5.82 -13.64
CA THR A 57 0.02 -7.08 -13.25
C THR A 57 0.97 -7.92 -12.41
N ASN A 58 0.79 -7.95 -11.09
CA ASN A 58 1.51 -8.85 -10.20
C ASN A 58 0.54 -9.60 -9.28
N GLY A 59 0.29 -10.87 -9.65
CA GLY A 59 0.20 -12.00 -8.73
C GLY A 59 -0.90 -11.97 -7.68
N GLY A 60 -2.12 -12.33 -8.08
CA GLY A 60 -3.09 -12.91 -7.15
C GLY A 60 -2.63 -14.31 -6.76
N GLY A 61 -2.37 -14.55 -5.47
CA GLY A 61 -2.16 -15.90 -4.97
C GLY A 61 -3.41 -16.74 -5.25
N GLY A 62 -3.26 -17.92 -5.87
CA GLY A 62 -4.39 -18.78 -6.28
C GLY A 62 -5.22 -19.37 -5.14
N ARG A 63 -5.01 -18.90 -3.91
CA ARG A 63 -5.72 -19.31 -2.69
C ARG A 63 -6.64 -18.17 -2.25
N LEU A 64 -7.83 -18.55 -1.78
CA LEU A 64 -8.76 -17.59 -1.17
C LEU A 64 -8.13 -16.89 0.05
N PRO A 65 -8.30 -15.57 0.20
CA PRO A 65 -7.87 -14.86 1.41
C PRO A 65 -8.49 -15.46 2.67
N ARG A 66 -7.75 -15.43 3.78
CA ARG A 66 -8.30 -15.68 5.12
C ARG A 66 -9.16 -14.48 5.56
N PRO A 67 -10.09 -14.66 6.52
CA PRO A 67 -10.94 -13.56 7.00
C PRO A 67 -10.18 -12.31 7.47
N GLN A 68 -8.96 -12.47 7.99
CA GLN A 68 -8.12 -11.35 8.41
C GLN A 68 -7.41 -10.67 7.22
N GLU A 69 -7.02 -11.43 6.19
CA GLU A 69 -6.46 -10.90 4.94
C GLU A 69 -7.55 -10.17 4.14
N GLU A 70 -8.76 -10.71 4.13
CA GLU A 70 -9.95 -10.11 3.50
C GLU A 70 -10.24 -8.72 4.05
N LYS A 71 -10.22 -8.55 5.39
CA LYS A 71 -10.35 -7.23 6.01
C LYS A 71 -9.28 -6.25 5.54
N VAL A 72 -8.05 -6.70 5.34
CA VAL A 72 -6.97 -5.85 4.82
C VAL A 72 -7.21 -5.47 3.36
N PHE A 73 -7.70 -6.40 2.53
CA PHE A 73 -8.11 -6.10 1.15
C PHE A 73 -9.30 -5.13 1.10
N ASP A 74 -10.30 -5.30 1.96
CA ASP A 74 -11.45 -4.41 2.06
C ASP A 74 -11.00 -2.99 2.44
N LEU A 75 -10.09 -2.86 3.41
CA LEU A 75 -9.52 -1.56 3.76
C LEU A 75 -8.75 -0.94 2.60
N TRP A 76 -8.00 -1.74 1.86
CA TRP A 76 -7.26 -1.26 0.68
C TRP A 76 -8.22 -0.71 -0.40
N ASP A 77 -9.30 -1.45 -0.68
CA ASP A 77 -10.32 -1.06 -1.66
C ASP A 77 -11.12 0.16 -1.22
N GLN A 78 -11.57 0.19 0.03
CA GLN A 78 -12.29 1.33 0.62
C GLN A 78 -11.48 2.63 0.59
N ARG A 79 -10.15 2.55 0.65
CA ARG A 79 -9.26 3.72 0.52
C ARG A 79 -8.97 4.10 -0.93
N GLY A 80 -9.52 3.37 -1.89
CA GLY A 80 -9.39 3.64 -3.32
C GLY A 80 -7.97 3.41 -3.84
N LEU A 81 -7.18 2.55 -3.20
CA LEU A 81 -5.80 2.24 -3.62
C LEU A 81 -5.74 1.30 -4.84
N ASN A 82 -6.89 0.73 -5.21
CA ASN A 82 -7.12 0.06 -6.49
C ASN A 82 -7.36 1.04 -7.65
N SER A 83 -7.50 2.34 -7.39
CA SER A 83 -7.60 3.35 -8.44
C SER A 83 -6.22 3.78 -8.93
N THR A 84 -6.07 4.07 -10.22
CA THR A 84 -4.85 4.70 -10.77
C THR A 84 -4.66 6.14 -10.30
N SER A 85 -5.73 6.78 -9.79
CA SER A 85 -5.75 8.18 -9.35
C SER A 85 -5.57 8.39 -7.83
N PHE A 86 -5.29 7.34 -7.06
CA PHE A 86 -5.14 7.41 -5.59
C PHE A 86 -4.13 8.46 -5.13
N THR A 87 -4.38 9.14 -4.02
CA THR A 87 -3.49 10.18 -3.48
C THR A 87 -2.61 9.63 -2.35
N GLY A 88 -1.57 10.39 -1.94
CA GLY A 88 -0.81 10.05 -0.74
C GLY A 88 -1.65 10.06 0.53
N GLY A 89 -2.69 10.89 0.61
CA GLY A 89 -3.67 10.86 1.70
C GLY A 89 -4.39 9.52 1.83
N ASN A 90 -4.75 8.89 0.70
CA ASN A 90 -5.38 7.56 0.70
C ASN A 90 -4.44 6.50 1.30
N LEU A 91 -3.16 6.53 0.91
CA LEU A 91 -2.16 5.59 1.42
C LEU A 91 -1.90 5.82 2.90
N VAL A 92 -1.75 7.07 3.34
CA VAL A 92 -1.55 7.43 4.75
C VAL A 92 -2.72 6.95 5.59
N ALA A 93 -3.97 7.16 5.13
CA ALA A 93 -5.16 6.71 5.84
C ALA A 93 -5.20 5.18 5.98
N PHE A 94 -4.81 4.45 4.92
CA PHE A 94 -4.68 2.99 4.97
C PHE A 94 -3.64 2.54 6.01
N LEU A 95 -2.42 3.09 5.96
CA LEU A 95 -1.34 2.72 6.89
C LEU A 95 -1.69 3.02 8.34
N HIS A 96 -2.34 4.17 8.60
CA HIS A 96 -2.81 4.51 9.93
C HIS A 96 -3.82 3.49 10.46
N GLN A 97 -4.76 3.06 9.63
CA GLN A 97 -5.78 2.09 10.05
C GLN A 97 -5.19 0.69 10.23
N ILE A 98 -4.27 0.26 9.36
CA ILE A 98 -3.57 -1.02 9.51
C ILE A 98 -2.74 -1.07 10.81
N LYS A 99 -2.05 0.02 11.18
CA LYS A 99 -1.32 0.10 12.45
C LYS A 99 -2.18 -0.12 13.70
N HIS A 100 -3.47 0.20 13.63
CA HIS A 100 -4.40 0.00 14.74
C HIS A 100 -5.09 -1.37 14.69
N PHE A 101 -5.08 -2.02 13.53
CA PHE A 101 -5.74 -3.30 13.29
C PHE A 101 -4.84 -4.50 13.62
N LEU A 102 -3.52 -4.36 13.44
CA LEU A 102 -2.50 -5.38 13.71
C LEU A 102 -1.82 -5.14 15.04
#